data_AF-A0A3M0KDC8-F1
#
_entry.id   AF-A0A3M0KDC8-F1
#
_cell.length_a   1.000
_cell.length_b   1.000
_cell.length_c   1.000
_cell.angle_alpha   90.00
_cell.angle_beta   90.00
_cell.angle_gamma   90.00
#
_symmetry.space_group_name_H-M   'P 1'
#
loop_
_entity.id
_entity.type
_entity.pdbx_description
1 polymer ?
#
loop_
_entity_poly.entity_id
_entity_poly.type
_entity_poly.pdbx_seq_one_letter_code
_entity_poly.pdbx_strand_id
1 'polypeptide(L)'
;MDDILIAAPTVSQVDQAVSTISETLKTNGFEIARAKIKKGPCVTFLGVGISSSYITPPQIKIRLDIKTFHDMQQLVGSLQWLRNIVLIPPKVMDPLNDLLKWKNSWEQKTLTPEATSSLDFIEQQISVSTLTRWDTDASIDLYVHFMKKGGVGALAQGPPDKAQPILWVVLGKPSRAFSLGIECLGNLIMKGRKLALEHLGAEPTKIYLPFRKQLSAQLTTISEHLATALAGFGGEIRYAAKPPWTQLLAIVDIDLAPKIVDQPQPGPTIFTDASSLTSTAAAVWQSGEQWQCIKTTDPMLSVQQLEAAAVVLTCGLFPEEHLNIVTDSIFVAKLCLAMSGPGVVVSTVAMMLEEALFSQKGTISVIHVNSHNPVFNFLPKSAMTKQTPPQRDCGC
;
A
#
# COMPACT_ATOMS: atom_id res chain seq x y z
N MET A 1 13.96 1.47 -30.57
CA MET A 1 13.09 0.31 -30.90
C MET A 1 13.00 0.20 -32.40
N ASP A 2 12.91 -1.02 -32.92
CA ASP A 2 12.88 -1.37 -34.34
C ASP A 2 11.56 -2.06 -34.79
N ASP A 3 10.59 -2.19 -33.89
CA ASP A 3 9.28 -2.81 -34.15
C ASP A 3 8.23 -1.78 -34.57
N ILE A 4 7.40 -2.13 -35.57
CA ILE A 4 6.25 -1.33 -36.03
C ILE A 4 4.99 -2.20 -35.97
N LEU A 5 3.95 -1.72 -35.28
CA LEU A 5 2.63 -2.35 -35.25
C LEU A 5 1.69 -1.63 -36.23
N ILE A 6 1.07 -2.38 -37.14
CA ILE A 6 0.11 -1.85 -38.11
C ILE A 6 -1.24 -2.51 -37.84
N ALA A 7 -2.27 -1.69 -37.65
CA ALA A 7 -3.64 -2.14 -37.45
C ALA A 7 -4.59 -1.31 -38.33
N ALA A 8 -5.57 -1.96 -38.94
CA ALA A 8 -6.64 -1.33 -39.70
C ALA A 8 -7.94 -2.15 -39.54
N PRO A 9 -9.12 -1.56 -39.83
CA PRO A 9 -10.40 -2.26 -39.73
C PRO A 9 -10.52 -3.53 -40.61
N THR A 10 -9.77 -3.60 -41.71
CA THR A 10 -9.82 -4.74 -42.65
C THR A 10 -8.43 -5.26 -43.01
N VAL A 11 -8.33 -6.55 -43.34
CA VAL A 11 -7.07 -7.20 -43.74
C VAL A 11 -6.49 -6.58 -45.01
N SER A 12 -7.33 -6.24 -46.00
CA SER A 12 -6.89 -5.60 -47.24
C SER A 12 -6.22 -4.24 -46.99
N GLN A 13 -6.76 -3.43 -46.07
CA GLN A 13 -6.14 -2.15 -45.68
C GLN A 13 -4.82 -2.36 -44.97
N VAL A 14 -4.70 -3.38 -44.10
CA VAL A 14 -3.42 -3.75 -43.48
C VAL A 14 -2.40 -4.14 -44.54
N ASP A 15 -2.78 -4.98 -45.51
CA ASP A 15 -1.86 -5.42 -46.57
C ASP A 15 -1.40 -4.27 -47.46
N GLN A 16 -2.30 -3.35 -47.81
CA GLN A 16 -1.96 -2.13 -48.53
C GLN A 16 -0.98 -1.28 -47.72
N ALA A 17 -1.29 -1.00 -46.45
CA ALA A 17 -0.42 -0.21 -45.57
C ALA A 17 0.96 -0.84 -45.39
N VAL A 18 1.03 -2.15 -45.15
CA VAL A 18 2.29 -2.91 -45.05
C VAL A 18 3.10 -2.77 -46.34
N SER A 19 2.47 -2.85 -47.51
CA SER A 19 3.16 -2.73 -48.80
C SER A 19 3.74 -1.33 -48.99
N THR A 20 2.93 -0.28 -48.76
CA THR A 20 3.37 1.12 -48.85
C THR A 20 4.48 1.45 -47.86
N ILE A 21 4.35 1.01 -46.60
CA ILE A 21 5.37 1.23 -45.56
C ILE A 21 6.67 0.49 -45.91
N SER A 22 6.58 -0.75 -46.40
CA SER A 22 7.76 -1.52 -46.80
C SER A 22 8.52 -0.88 -47.95
N GLU A 23 7.80 -0.38 -48.97
CA GLU A 23 8.40 0.32 -50.11
C GLU A 23 9.04 1.65 -49.69
N THR A 24 8.36 2.41 -48.82
CA THR A 24 8.86 3.67 -48.28
C THR A 24 10.13 3.44 -47.46
N LEU A 25 10.13 2.45 -46.57
CA LEU A 25 11.30 2.09 -45.76
C LEU A 25 12.47 1.65 -46.64
N LYS A 26 12.21 0.80 -47.64
CA LYS A 26 13.24 0.35 -48.59
C LYS A 26 13.85 1.51 -49.38
N THR A 27 13.03 2.44 -49.86
CA THR A 27 13.47 3.64 -50.59
C THR A 27 14.37 4.53 -49.73
N ASN A 28 14.14 4.54 -48.42
CA ASN A 28 14.95 5.27 -47.44
C ASN A 28 16.11 4.44 -46.86
N GLY A 29 16.44 3.29 -47.46
CA GLY A 29 17.59 2.46 -47.06
C GLY A 29 17.34 1.52 -45.87
N PHE A 30 16.11 1.38 -45.39
CA PHE A 30 15.74 0.43 -44.34
C PHE A 30 15.27 -0.91 -44.95
N GLU A 31 15.95 -2.00 -44.59
CA GLU A 31 15.58 -3.35 -45.03
C GLU A 31 14.72 -4.08 -43.99
N ILE A 32 13.55 -4.56 -44.40
CA ILE A 32 12.66 -5.36 -43.55
C ILE A 32 12.88 -6.83 -43.89
N ALA A 33 13.44 -7.59 -42.96
CA ALA A 33 13.55 -9.04 -43.11
C ALA A 33 12.15 -9.68 -43.15
N ARG A 34 11.79 -10.35 -44.26
CA ARG A 34 10.48 -11.01 -44.41
C ARG A 34 10.14 -11.97 -43.26
N ALA A 35 11.15 -12.65 -42.71
CA ALA A 35 10.99 -13.55 -41.56
C ALA A 35 10.57 -12.85 -40.25
N LYS A 36 10.78 -11.53 -40.13
CA LYS A 36 10.34 -10.73 -38.98
C LYS A 36 8.91 -10.20 -39.14
N ILE A 37 8.31 -10.28 -40.34
CA ILE A 37 6.93 -9.85 -40.56
C ILE A 37 5.99 -10.89 -39.94
N LYS A 38 5.31 -10.51 -38.86
CA LYS A 38 4.31 -11.34 -38.18
C LYS A 38 2.92 -10.92 -38.64
N LYS A 39 2.15 -11.86 -39.22
CA LYS A 39 0.74 -11.69 -39.59
C LYS A 39 -0.08 -12.84 -39.05
N GLY A 40 -1.31 -12.56 -38.65
CA GLY A 40 -2.23 -13.58 -38.14
C GLY A 40 -3.31 -13.01 -37.21
N PRO A 41 -4.19 -13.88 -36.68
CA PRO A 41 -5.27 -13.50 -35.77
C PRO A 41 -4.79 -13.05 -34.37
N CYS A 42 -3.52 -13.35 -34.05
CA CYS A 42 -2.83 -12.85 -32.88
C CYS A 42 -1.38 -12.51 -33.28
N VAL A 43 -0.93 -11.31 -32.97
CA VAL A 43 0.43 -10.83 -33.25
C VAL A 43 1.15 -10.47 -31.96
N THR A 44 2.43 -10.79 -31.86
CA THR A 44 3.25 -10.41 -30.69
C THR A 44 3.93 -9.07 -30.94
N PHE A 45 3.71 -8.08 -30.07
CA PHE A 45 4.36 -6.77 -30.10
C PHE A 45 4.87 -6.42 -28.70
N LEU A 46 6.15 -6.08 -28.58
CA LEU A 46 6.82 -5.82 -27.29
C LEU A 46 6.62 -6.95 -26.27
N GLY A 47 6.61 -8.19 -26.75
CA GLY A 47 6.37 -9.40 -25.96
C GLY A 47 4.89 -9.71 -25.69
N VAL A 48 3.98 -8.75 -25.84
CA VAL A 48 2.55 -8.91 -25.56
C VAL A 48 1.83 -9.51 -26.77
N GLY A 49 0.90 -10.45 -26.55
CA GLY A 49 0.07 -11.01 -27.61
C GLY A 49 -1.17 -10.14 -27.82
N ILE A 50 -1.43 -9.72 -29.06
CA ILE A 50 -2.53 -8.82 -29.42
C ILE A 50 -3.43 -9.54 -30.41
N SER A 51 -4.68 -9.78 -30.01
CA SER A 51 -5.73 -10.31 -30.88
C SER A 51 -6.76 -9.23 -31.22
N SER A 52 -7.83 -9.60 -31.95
CA SER A 52 -8.92 -8.68 -32.30
C SER A 52 -9.68 -8.18 -31.07
N SER A 53 -9.82 -9.03 -30.04
CA SER A 53 -10.69 -8.77 -28.89
C SER A 53 -9.95 -8.67 -27.55
N TYR A 54 -8.80 -9.33 -27.43
CA TYR A 54 -8.06 -9.43 -26.16
C TYR A 54 -6.55 -9.28 -26.34
N ILE A 55 -5.90 -8.97 -25.23
CA ILE A 55 -4.46 -8.82 -25.08
C ILE A 55 -4.00 -9.85 -24.06
N THR A 56 -3.02 -10.68 -24.43
CA THR A 56 -2.43 -11.67 -23.53
C THR A 56 -1.10 -11.16 -23.00
N PRO A 57 -0.79 -11.41 -21.72
CA PRO A 57 0.52 -11.12 -21.15
C PRO A 57 1.67 -11.72 -21.98
N PRO A 58 2.87 -11.15 -21.88
CA PRO A 58 4.04 -11.78 -22.48
C PRO A 58 4.30 -13.15 -21.85
N GLN A 59 4.72 -14.10 -22.68
CA GLN A 59 5.17 -15.41 -22.24
C GLN A 59 6.55 -15.28 -21.58
N ILE A 60 6.57 -14.73 -20.37
CA ILE A 60 7.77 -14.61 -19.55
C ILE A 60 7.96 -15.94 -18.83
N LYS A 61 9.05 -16.65 -19.14
CA LYS A 61 9.55 -17.72 -18.26
C LYS A 61 10.29 -17.06 -17.12
N ILE A 62 9.75 -17.14 -15.91
CA ILE A 62 10.44 -16.58 -14.74
C ILE A 62 11.68 -17.45 -14.49
N ARG A 63 12.86 -16.85 -14.63
CA ARG A 63 14.12 -17.54 -14.32
C ARG A 63 14.27 -17.63 -12.80
N LEU A 64 14.19 -18.84 -12.27
CA LEU A 64 14.40 -19.13 -10.84
C LEU A 64 15.89 -19.25 -10.47
N ASP A 65 16.77 -19.33 -11.46
CA ASP A 65 18.23 -19.26 -11.29
C ASP A 65 18.65 -17.81 -11.03
N ILE A 66 18.40 -17.33 -9.81
CA ILE A 66 18.84 -16.01 -9.34
C ILE A 66 20.18 -16.19 -8.62
N LYS A 67 21.27 -15.75 -9.26
CA LYS A 67 22.64 -15.88 -8.72
C LYS A 67 23.18 -14.57 -8.17
N THR A 68 22.73 -13.44 -8.71
CA THR A 68 23.29 -12.13 -8.39
C THR A 68 22.20 -11.13 -8.00
N PHE A 69 22.62 -10.04 -7.33
CA PHE A 69 21.73 -8.90 -7.07
C PHE A 69 21.17 -8.31 -8.36
N HIS A 70 21.97 -8.25 -9.42
CA HIS A 70 21.55 -7.73 -10.70
C HIS A 70 20.41 -8.58 -11.30
N ASP A 71 20.50 -9.91 -11.23
CA ASP A 71 19.45 -10.81 -11.69
C ASP A 71 18.13 -10.53 -10.94
N MET A 72 18.23 -10.33 -9.62
CA MET A 72 17.06 -9.99 -8.79
C MET A 72 16.46 -8.63 -9.18
N GLN A 73 17.29 -7.62 -9.44
CA GLN A 73 16.82 -6.31 -9.89
C GLN A 73 16.11 -6.38 -11.25
N GLN A 74 16.68 -7.13 -12.20
CA GLN A 74 16.05 -7.35 -13.51
C GLN A 74 14.70 -8.05 -13.38
N LEU A 75 14.63 -9.08 -12.53
CA LEU A 75 13.39 -9.80 -12.26
C LEU A 75 12.33 -8.87 -11.68
N VAL A 76 12.63 -8.16 -10.58
CA VAL A 76 11.66 -7.27 -9.95
C VAL A 76 11.24 -6.14 -10.90
N GLY A 77 12.16 -5.56 -11.67
CA GLY A 77 11.85 -4.54 -12.67
C GLY A 77 10.88 -5.07 -13.74
N SER A 78 11.12 -6.28 -14.25
CA SER A 78 10.24 -6.93 -15.24
C SER A 78 8.85 -7.20 -14.65
N LEU A 79 8.79 -7.68 -13.41
CA LEU A 79 7.54 -7.93 -12.70
C LEU A 79 6.76 -6.65 -12.39
N GLN A 80 7.45 -5.55 -12.05
CA GLN A 80 6.82 -4.25 -11.82
C GLN A 80 6.16 -3.71 -13.10
N TRP A 81 6.81 -3.85 -14.26
CA TRP A 81 6.22 -3.51 -15.55
C TRP A 81 5.01 -4.40 -15.88
N LEU A 82 5.11 -5.70 -15.60
CA LEU A 82 4.05 -6.68 -15.84
C LEU A 82 2.74 -6.36 -15.07
N ARG A 83 2.82 -5.68 -13.92
CA ARG A 83 1.65 -5.28 -13.10
C ARG A 83 0.62 -4.44 -13.83
N ASN A 84 0.98 -3.82 -14.95
CA ASN A 84 0.04 -3.05 -15.76
C ASN A 84 -0.85 -3.97 -16.61
N ILE A 85 -0.39 -5.19 -16.89
CA ILE A 85 -1.04 -6.16 -17.79
C ILE A 85 -1.65 -7.33 -17.00
N VAL A 86 -1.00 -7.73 -15.92
CA VAL A 86 -1.39 -8.85 -15.04
C VAL A 86 -1.74 -8.32 -13.67
N LEU A 87 -2.81 -8.84 -13.08
CA LEU A 87 -3.16 -8.53 -11.70
C LEU A 87 -2.14 -9.15 -10.74
N ILE A 88 -1.20 -8.33 -10.25
CA ILE A 88 -0.23 -8.73 -9.24
C ILE A 88 -0.41 -7.84 -8.00
N PRO A 89 -1.11 -8.32 -6.96
CA PRO A 89 -1.34 -7.56 -5.74
C PRO A 89 -0.03 -7.08 -5.09
N PRO A 90 -0.02 -5.93 -4.37
CA PRO A 90 1.14 -5.42 -3.65
C PRO A 90 1.83 -6.46 -2.77
N LYS A 91 1.05 -7.19 -1.95
CA LYS A 91 1.52 -8.21 -1.01
C LYS A 91 2.34 -9.32 -1.69
N VAL A 92 2.01 -9.68 -2.92
CA VAL A 92 2.75 -10.73 -3.67
C VAL A 92 4.17 -10.28 -4.01
N MET A 93 4.42 -8.97 -4.14
CA MET A 93 5.79 -8.50 -4.40
C MET A 93 6.60 -8.26 -3.12
N ASP A 94 6.01 -8.29 -1.93
CA ASP A 94 6.73 -7.99 -0.69
C ASP A 94 7.95 -8.92 -0.46
N PRO A 95 7.81 -10.26 -0.56
CA PRO A 95 8.95 -11.16 -0.40
C PRO A 95 10.06 -10.92 -1.43
N LEU A 96 9.67 -10.58 -2.66
CA LEU A 96 10.61 -10.28 -3.74
C LEU A 96 11.33 -8.94 -3.51
N ASN A 97 10.63 -7.92 -3.02
CA ASN A 97 11.23 -6.64 -2.68
C ASN A 97 12.19 -6.77 -1.48
N ASP A 98 11.94 -7.68 -0.54
CA ASP A 98 12.82 -7.92 0.61
C ASP A 98 14.15 -8.57 0.20
N LEU A 99 14.15 -9.37 -0.88
CA LEU A 99 15.39 -9.90 -1.45
C LEU A 99 16.30 -8.79 -1.99
N LEU A 100 15.76 -7.67 -2.45
CA LEU A 100 16.56 -6.51 -2.90
C LEU A 100 17.30 -5.78 -1.76
N LYS A 101 16.93 -6.01 -0.49
CA LYS A 101 17.55 -5.36 0.67
C LYS A 101 18.89 -6.01 1.01
N TRP A 102 19.90 -5.87 0.16
CA TRP A 102 21.24 -6.41 0.39
C TRP A 102 22.09 -5.45 1.22
N LYS A 103 22.85 -5.96 2.20
CA LYS A 103 23.83 -5.14 2.93
C LYS A 103 25.09 -4.97 2.09
N ASN A 104 25.49 -6.02 1.38
CA ASN A 104 26.65 -6.03 0.50
C ASN A 104 26.33 -6.70 -0.84
N SER A 105 26.97 -6.26 -1.93
CA SER A 105 26.71 -6.76 -3.29
C SER A 105 27.20 -8.19 -3.56
N TRP A 106 28.03 -8.75 -2.68
CA TRP A 106 28.60 -10.10 -2.78
C TRP A 106 27.85 -11.15 -1.94
N GLU A 107 26.84 -10.74 -1.17
CA GLU A 107 26.00 -11.67 -0.42
C GLU A 107 25.17 -12.51 -1.41
N GLN A 108 25.22 -13.84 -1.29
CA GLN A 108 24.28 -14.70 -2.01
C GLN A 108 22.99 -14.81 -1.21
N LYS A 109 21.87 -14.41 -1.80
CA LYS A 109 20.54 -14.68 -1.28
C LYS A 109 19.89 -15.73 -2.15
N THR A 110 19.43 -16.80 -1.50
CA THR A 110 18.57 -17.78 -2.13
C THR A 110 17.12 -17.27 -2.11
N LEU A 111 16.33 -17.76 -3.06
CA LEU A 111 14.88 -17.56 -3.04
C LEU A 111 14.30 -18.18 -1.76
N THR A 112 13.61 -17.37 -0.96
CA THR A 112 12.89 -17.88 0.21
C THR A 112 11.62 -18.63 -0.24
N PRO A 113 11.05 -19.52 0.58
CA PRO A 113 9.79 -20.18 0.25
C PRO A 113 8.65 -19.21 -0.09
N GLU A 114 8.59 -18.06 0.60
CA GLU A 114 7.59 -17.02 0.35
C GLU A 114 7.80 -16.32 -0.99
N ALA A 115 9.06 -16.08 -1.37
CA ALA A 115 9.43 -15.53 -2.66
C ALA A 115 9.07 -16.51 -3.80
N THR A 116 9.39 -17.80 -3.64
CA THR A 116 9.01 -18.84 -4.60
C THR A 116 7.49 -18.93 -4.76
N SER A 117 6.74 -18.99 -3.67
CA SER A 117 5.26 -19.00 -3.72
C SER A 117 4.69 -17.76 -4.40
N SER A 118 5.34 -16.60 -4.23
CA SER A 118 4.96 -15.36 -4.92
C SER A 118 5.20 -15.45 -6.43
N LEU A 119 6.30 -16.05 -6.87
CA LEU A 119 6.59 -16.27 -8.28
C LEU A 119 5.62 -17.27 -8.90
N ASP A 120 5.32 -18.38 -8.21
CA ASP A 120 4.34 -19.38 -8.67
C ASP A 120 2.96 -18.76 -8.89
N PHE A 121 2.52 -17.91 -7.95
CA PHE A 121 1.27 -17.14 -8.10
C PHE A 121 1.31 -16.25 -9.36
N ILE A 122 2.42 -15.55 -9.59
CA ILE A 122 2.57 -14.67 -10.75
C ILE A 122 2.56 -15.49 -12.05
N GLU A 123 3.25 -16.62 -12.12
CA GLU A 123 3.23 -17.50 -13.31
C GLU A 123 1.82 -18.02 -13.61
N GLN A 124 1.08 -18.41 -12.57
CA GLN A 124 -0.33 -18.78 -12.71
C GLN A 124 -1.16 -17.61 -13.26
N GLN A 125 -0.99 -16.40 -12.72
CA GLN A 125 -1.70 -15.22 -13.21
C GLN A 125 -1.32 -14.87 -14.65
N ILE A 126 -0.05 -14.96 -15.04
CA ILE A 126 0.39 -14.76 -16.44
C ILE A 126 -0.35 -15.72 -17.38
N SER A 127 -0.55 -16.96 -16.95
CA SER A 127 -1.15 -18.02 -17.77
C SER A 127 -2.66 -17.85 -17.98
N VAL A 128 -3.37 -17.25 -17.01
CA VAL A 128 -4.84 -17.09 -17.05
C VAL A 128 -5.32 -15.67 -17.34
N SER A 129 -4.44 -14.67 -17.18
CA SER A 129 -4.82 -13.27 -17.34
C SER A 129 -5.01 -12.90 -18.81
N THR A 130 -6.06 -12.13 -19.06
CA THR A 130 -6.28 -11.45 -20.33
C THR A 130 -6.80 -10.04 -20.04
N LEU A 131 -6.43 -9.10 -20.90
CA LEU A 131 -7.04 -7.77 -20.93
C LEU A 131 -7.95 -7.68 -22.17
N THR A 132 -9.01 -6.90 -22.08
CA THR A 132 -9.88 -6.60 -23.21
C THR A 132 -9.33 -5.41 -23.99
N ARG A 133 -9.47 -5.45 -25.32
CA ARG A 133 -9.17 -4.27 -26.13
C ARG A 133 -10.19 -3.18 -25.87
N TRP A 134 -9.69 -1.97 -25.68
CA TRP A 134 -10.55 -0.81 -25.48
C TRP A 134 -11.47 -0.59 -26.70
N ASP A 135 -12.77 -0.53 -26.43
CA ASP A 135 -13.81 -0.14 -27.37
C ASP A 135 -14.14 1.36 -27.20
N THR A 136 -14.00 2.16 -28.25
CA THR A 136 -14.23 3.61 -28.20
C THR A 136 -15.70 3.98 -27.97
N ASP A 137 -16.63 3.08 -28.29
CA ASP A 137 -18.07 3.33 -28.17
C ASP A 137 -18.61 2.98 -26.77
N ALA A 138 -17.81 2.29 -25.94
CA ALA A 138 -18.18 1.87 -24.60
C ALA A 138 -17.55 2.76 -23.51
N SER A 139 -18.32 3.06 -22.46
CA SER A 139 -17.84 3.85 -21.32
C SER A 139 -16.74 3.14 -20.55
N ILE A 140 -15.68 3.86 -20.18
CA ILE A 140 -14.61 3.36 -19.31
C ILE A 140 -14.99 3.65 -17.86
N ASP A 141 -14.95 2.64 -17.01
CA ASP A 141 -15.16 2.78 -15.57
C ASP A 141 -13.86 2.45 -14.81
N LEU A 142 -13.60 3.17 -13.72
CA LEU A 142 -12.46 2.95 -12.82
C LEU A 142 -12.93 2.26 -11.54
N TYR A 143 -12.34 1.11 -11.23
CA TYR A 143 -12.55 0.40 -9.98
C TYR A 143 -11.33 0.57 -9.09
N VAL A 144 -11.50 0.87 -7.80
CA VAL A 144 -10.39 0.97 -6.83
C VAL A 144 -10.66 0.14 -5.58
N HIS A 145 -9.63 -0.57 -5.12
CA HIS A 145 -9.69 -1.44 -3.95
C HIS A 145 -8.46 -1.24 -3.07
N PHE A 146 -8.69 -1.20 -1.76
CA PHE A 146 -7.64 -1.11 -0.76
C PHE A 146 -7.35 -2.48 -0.14
N MET A 147 -6.07 -2.72 0.16
CA MET A 147 -5.55 -3.93 0.78
C MET A 147 -4.49 -3.55 1.82
N LYS A 148 -4.18 -4.44 2.77
CA LYS A 148 -3.23 -4.15 3.86
C LYS A 148 -1.83 -3.67 3.39
N LYS A 149 -1.41 -4.02 2.17
CA LYS A 149 -0.10 -3.68 1.60
C LYS A 149 -0.14 -2.62 0.49
N GLY A 150 -1.27 -1.96 0.26
CA GLY A 150 -1.44 -0.96 -0.79
C GLY A 150 -2.81 -1.03 -1.41
N GLY A 151 -2.91 -0.76 -2.71
CA GLY A 151 -4.17 -0.96 -3.39
C GLY A 151 -4.00 -1.25 -4.88
N VAL A 152 -5.10 -1.73 -5.44
CA VAL A 152 -5.23 -2.12 -6.84
C VAL A 152 -6.51 -1.49 -7.36
N GLY A 153 -6.44 -1.01 -8.59
CA GLY A 153 -7.59 -0.64 -9.39
C GLY A 153 -7.51 -1.23 -10.79
N ALA A 154 -8.57 -1.03 -11.54
CA ALA A 154 -8.65 -1.40 -12.94
C ALA A 154 -9.47 -0.37 -13.70
N LEU A 155 -8.99 0.00 -14.89
CA LEU A 155 -9.83 0.61 -15.92
C LEU A 155 -10.50 -0.54 -16.67
N ALA A 156 -11.82 -0.54 -16.74
CA ALA A 156 -12.58 -1.64 -17.27
C ALA A 156 -13.83 -1.18 -18.03
N GLN A 157 -14.33 -2.06 -18.90
CA GLN A 157 -15.57 -1.89 -19.65
C GLN A 157 -16.58 -2.99 -19.31
N GLY A 158 -17.85 -2.70 -19.55
CA GLY A 158 -18.95 -3.62 -19.29
C GLY A 158 -19.60 -3.46 -17.91
N PRO A 159 -20.63 -4.27 -17.62
CA PRO A 159 -21.36 -4.18 -16.36
C PRO A 159 -20.49 -4.66 -15.19
N PRO A 160 -20.71 -4.18 -13.95
CA PRO A 160 -19.81 -4.43 -12.82
C PRO A 160 -19.52 -5.91 -12.52
N ASP A 161 -20.52 -6.79 -12.66
CA ASP A 161 -20.41 -8.24 -12.41
C ASP A 161 -19.63 -8.98 -13.51
N LYS A 162 -19.48 -8.38 -14.68
CA LYS A 162 -18.73 -8.92 -15.83
C LYS A 162 -17.73 -7.91 -16.36
N ALA A 163 -17.22 -7.04 -15.48
CA ALA A 163 -16.30 -6.00 -15.86
C ALA A 163 -15.06 -6.64 -16.49
N GLN A 164 -14.64 -6.09 -17.63
CA GLN A 164 -13.51 -6.58 -18.39
C GLN A 164 -12.36 -5.58 -18.29
N PRO A 165 -11.23 -5.97 -17.66
CA PRO A 165 -10.12 -5.04 -17.44
C PRO A 165 -9.42 -4.71 -18.76
N ILE A 166 -9.20 -3.42 -18.99
CA ILE A 166 -8.36 -2.89 -20.08
C ILE A 166 -6.95 -2.64 -19.56
N LEU A 167 -6.83 -2.13 -18.33
CA LEU A 167 -5.55 -1.77 -17.73
C LEU A 167 -5.63 -1.90 -16.20
N TRP A 168 -4.61 -2.48 -15.59
CA TRP A 168 -4.47 -2.52 -14.14
C TRP A 168 -3.79 -1.26 -13.61
N VAL A 169 -4.25 -0.79 -12.44
CA VAL A 169 -3.74 0.38 -11.74
C VAL A 169 -3.21 -0.06 -10.39
N VAL A 170 -1.89 -0.07 -10.22
CA VAL A 170 -1.27 -0.49 -8.94
C VAL A 170 -0.42 0.64 -8.38
N LEU A 171 -0.50 0.91 -7.07
CA LEU A 171 0.39 1.90 -6.44
C LEU A 171 1.80 1.34 -6.22
N GLY A 172 2.77 2.25 -6.24
CA GLY A 172 4.12 1.97 -5.78
C GLY A 172 4.16 1.80 -4.25
N LYS A 173 5.32 1.39 -3.74
CA LYS A 173 5.54 1.27 -2.30
C LYS A 173 5.46 2.66 -1.64
N PRO A 174 4.72 2.83 -0.53
CA PRO A 174 4.73 4.08 0.21
C PRO A 174 6.12 4.37 0.79
N SER A 175 6.49 5.65 0.83
CA SER A 175 7.75 6.12 1.41
C SER A 175 7.65 6.50 2.88
N ARG A 176 6.44 6.78 3.38
CA ARG A 176 6.19 7.16 4.78
C ARG A 176 6.05 5.94 5.67
N ALA A 177 6.29 6.14 6.97
CA ALA A 177 6.16 5.11 8.01
C ALA A 177 4.78 4.44 8.03
N PHE A 178 3.74 5.24 7.79
CA PHE A 178 2.35 4.82 7.67
C PHE A 178 1.67 5.63 6.56
N SER A 179 0.69 5.04 5.89
CA SER A 179 -0.17 5.73 4.92
C SER A 179 -1.61 5.28 5.11
N LEU A 180 -2.51 6.21 5.40
CA LEU A 180 -3.91 5.91 5.66
C LEU A 180 -4.58 5.31 4.41
N GLY A 181 -5.44 4.32 4.57
CA GLY A 181 -6.06 3.60 3.45
C GLY A 181 -6.87 4.51 2.53
N ILE A 182 -7.53 5.54 3.08
CA ILE A 182 -8.26 6.54 2.30
C ILE A 182 -7.34 7.37 1.40
N GLU A 183 -6.12 7.66 1.86
CA GLU A 183 -5.12 8.33 1.06
C GLU A 183 -4.61 7.40 -0.05
N CYS A 184 -4.40 6.11 0.25
CA CYS A 184 -4.06 5.13 -0.77
C CYS A 184 -5.15 5.04 -1.86
N LEU A 185 -6.43 5.10 -1.50
CA LEU A 185 -7.52 5.17 -2.48
C LEU A 185 -7.48 6.45 -3.31
N GLY A 186 -7.28 7.61 -2.67
CA GLY A 186 -7.12 8.89 -3.38
C GLY A 186 -5.99 8.84 -4.41
N ASN A 187 -4.83 8.29 -4.02
CA ASN A 187 -3.69 8.11 -4.91
C ASN A 187 -3.99 7.13 -6.05
N LEU A 188 -4.74 6.05 -5.81
CA LEU A 188 -5.20 5.15 -6.89
C LEU A 188 -6.13 5.83 -7.87
N ILE A 189 -7.07 6.65 -7.38
CA ILE A 189 -8.01 7.39 -8.21
C ILE A 189 -7.25 8.36 -9.11
N MET A 190 -6.35 9.18 -8.53
CA MET A 190 -5.52 10.10 -9.31
C MET A 190 -4.68 9.38 -10.36
N LYS A 191 -4.04 8.26 -9.98
CA LYS A 191 -3.26 7.45 -10.93
C LYS A 191 -4.14 6.84 -12.02
N GLY A 192 -5.31 6.31 -11.67
CA GLY A 192 -6.25 5.71 -12.62
C GLY A 192 -6.81 6.71 -13.62
N ARG A 193 -7.22 7.90 -13.16
CA ARG A 193 -7.65 9.02 -14.02
C ARG A 193 -6.54 9.45 -14.97
N LYS A 194 -5.31 9.61 -14.45
CA LYS A 194 -4.13 9.93 -15.26
C LYS A 194 -3.87 8.88 -16.36
N LEU A 195 -3.87 7.60 -16.00
CA LEU A 195 -3.66 6.52 -16.96
C LEU A 195 -4.77 6.41 -18.00
N ALA A 196 -6.02 6.70 -17.63
CA ALA A 196 -7.13 6.75 -18.57
C ALA A 196 -6.92 7.84 -19.62
N LEU A 197 -6.51 9.05 -19.20
CA LEU A 197 -6.19 10.14 -20.12
C LEU A 197 -4.96 9.84 -20.99
N GLU A 198 -3.87 9.32 -20.38
CA GLU A 198 -2.62 9.05 -21.10
C GLU A 198 -2.72 7.91 -22.12
N HIS A 199 -3.47 6.85 -21.79
CA HIS A 199 -3.54 5.65 -22.64
C HIS A 199 -4.82 5.53 -23.47
N LEU A 200 -5.93 6.10 -22.99
CA LEU A 200 -7.26 5.98 -23.63
C LEU A 200 -7.80 7.34 -24.09
N GLY A 201 -7.11 8.45 -23.80
CA GLY A 201 -7.54 9.79 -24.22
C GLY A 201 -8.87 10.25 -23.63
N ALA A 202 -9.41 9.55 -22.63
CA ALA A 202 -10.73 9.80 -22.07
C ALA A 202 -10.73 9.62 -20.55
N GLU A 203 -11.53 10.44 -19.87
CA GLU A 203 -11.72 10.32 -18.43
C GLU A 203 -12.74 9.21 -18.10
N PRO A 204 -12.60 8.48 -16.97
CA PRO A 204 -13.59 7.48 -16.60
C PRO A 204 -14.99 8.08 -16.45
N THR A 205 -16.00 7.38 -16.91
CA THR A 205 -17.41 7.78 -16.73
C THR A 205 -17.86 7.52 -15.30
N LYS A 206 -17.37 6.46 -14.66
CA LYS A 206 -17.67 6.13 -13.26
C LYS A 206 -16.44 5.76 -12.47
N ILE A 207 -16.45 6.07 -11.19
CA ILE A 207 -15.46 5.59 -10.21
C ILE A 207 -16.20 4.75 -9.16
N TYR A 208 -15.82 3.48 -9.06
CA TYR A 208 -16.31 2.56 -8.05
C TYR A 208 -15.39 2.56 -6.84
N LEU A 209 -15.91 3.05 -5.72
CA LEU A 209 -15.23 3.07 -4.44
C LEU A 209 -15.57 1.81 -3.63
N PRO A 210 -14.64 1.29 -2.81
CA PRO A 210 -14.80 0.01 -2.12
C PRO A 210 -15.63 0.11 -0.83
N PHE A 211 -16.35 1.21 -0.63
CA PHE A 211 -17.19 1.42 0.55
C PHE A 211 -18.48 0.60 0.48
N ARG A 212 -18.94 0.07 1.61
CA ARG A 212 -20.15 -0.74 1.75
C ARG A 212 -21.43 0.08 1.62
N LYS A 213 -21.38 1.33 2.06
CA LYS A 213 -22.49 2.29 1.98
C LYS A 213 -21.96 3.59 1.40
N GLN A 214 -22.87 4.43 0.91
CA GLN A 214 -22.53 5.81 0.58
C GLN A 214 -21.87 6.45 1.81
N LEU A 215 -20.76 7.17 1.57
CA LEU A 215 -20.01 7.86 2.63
C LEU A 215 -20.98 8.65 3.51
N SER A 216 -20.99 8.35 4.81
CA SER A 216 -21.87 9.04 5.75
C SER A 216 -21.42 10.49 5.95
N ALA A 217 -22.31 11.35 6.47
CA ALA A 217 -22.01 12.70 6.94
C ALA A 217 -20.91 12.77 8.04
N GLN A 218 -20.36 11.64 8.48
CA GLN A 218 -19.25 11.57 9.45
C GLN A 218 -17.90 11.24 8.78
N LEU A 219 -17.93 10.61 7.60
CA LEU A 219 -16.81 10.56 6.64
C LEU A 219 -16.74 11.84 5.76
N THR A 220 -17.63 12.79 6.03
CA THR A 220 -17.99 13.91 5.14
C THR A 220 -17.15 15.15 5.35
N THR A 221 -16.26 15.14 6.33
CA THR A 221 -14.92 15.70 6.10
C THR A 221 -14.26 14.74 5.12
N ILE A 222 -14.62 14.86 3.84
CA ILE A 222 -13.95 14.10 2.77
C ILE A 222 -12.47 14.28 3.05
N SER A 223 -11.78 13.18 3.37
CA SER A 223 -10.34 13.23 3.60
C SER A 223 -9.75 14.08 2.48
N GLU A 224 -8.97 15.12 2.80
CA GLU A 224 -8.47 16.09 1.82
C GLU A 224 -7.88 15.38 0.58
N HIS A 225 -7.29 14.20 0.80
CA HIS A 225 -6.79 13.31 -0.24
C HIS A 225 -7.87 12.80 -1.20
N LEU A 226 -9.01 12.31 -0.70
CA LEU A 226 -10.12 11.84 -1.54
C LEU A 226 -10.81 13.02 -2.23
N ALA A 227 -10.94 14.17 -1.55
CA ALA A 227 -11.50 15.38 -2.15
C ALA A 227 -10.62 15.86 -3.31
N THR A 228 -9.31 15.90 -3.10
CA THR A 228 -8.32 16.25 -4.13
C THR A 228 -8.36 15.25 -5.29
N ALA A 229 -8.46 13.96 -5.00
CA ALA A 229 -8.50 12.92 -6.03
C ALA A 229 -9.75 12.98 -6.91
N LEU A 230 -10.88 13.46 -6.36
CA LEU A 230 -12.15 13.62 -7.06
C LEU A 230 -12.36 15.05 -7.59
N ALA A 231 -11.46 15.99 -7.28
CA ALA A 231 -11.57 17.35 -7.76
C ALA A 231 -11.60 17.38 -9.30
N GLY A 232 -12.55 18.14 -9.84
CA GLY A 232 -12.79 18.26 -11.28
C GLY A 232 -13.30 16.99 -11.97
N PHE A 233 -13.63 15.92 -11.24
CA PHE A 233 -14.21 14.72 -11.82
C PHE A 233 -15.68 14.95 -12.19
N GLY A 234 -15.99 14.91 -13.49
CA GLY A 234 -17.35 15.12 -14.01
C GLY A 234 -18.22 13.87 -14.09
N GLY A 235 -17.67 12.70 -13.77
CA GLY A 235 -18.38 11.42 -13.84
C GLY A 235 -19.13 11.05 -12.57
N GLU A 236 -19.63 9.82 -12.52
CA GLU A 236 -20.44 9.33 -11.41
C GLU A 236 -19.64 8.50 -10.39
N ILE A 237 -19.91 8.70 -9.10
CA ILE A 237 -19.33 7.89 -8.03
C ILE A 237 -20.31 6.77 -7.68
N ARG A 238 -19.82 5.54 -7.68
CA ARG A 238 -20.57 4.33 -7.31
C ARG A 238 -19.86 3.60 -6.17
N TYR A 239 -20.61 2.76 -5.46
CA TYR A 239 -20.15 2.06 -4.27
C TYR A 239 -20.47 0.56 -4.36
N ALA A 240 -19.80 -0.24 -3.53
CA ALA A 240 -20.11 -1.65 -3.32
C ALA A 240 -20.16 -2.55 -4.58
N ALA A 241 -19.41 -2.22 -5.63
CA ALA A 241 -19.27 -3.10 -6.80
C ALA A 241 -18.29 -4.24 -6.55
N LYS A 242 -18.61 -5.42 -7.09
CA LYS A 242 -17.81 -6.65 -6.97
C LYS A 242 -17.47 -7.22 -8.35
N PRO A 243 -16.48 -6.65 -9.06
CA PRO A 243 -16.02 -7.22 -10.31
C PRO A 243 -15.32 -8.58 -10.11
N PRO A 244 -15.21 -9.41 -11.16
CA PRO A 244 -14.77 -10.81 -11.05
C PRO A 244 -13.42 -11.00 -10.34
N TRP A 245 -12.48 -10.07 -10.51
CA TRP A 245 -11.15 -10.16 -9.91
C TRP A 245 -11.13 -9.92 -8.39
N THR A 246 -12.19 -9.37 -7.81
CA THR A 246 -12.24 -9.11 -6.35
C THR A 246 -12.13 -10.38 -5.53
N GLN A 247 -12.51 -11.54 -6.07
CA GLN A 247 -12.34 -12.84 -5.41
C GLN A 247 -10.87 -13.23 -5.17
N LEU A 248 -9.94 -12.61 -5.91
CA LEU A 248 -8.50 -12.82 -5.77
C LEU A 248 -7.85 -11.82 -4.79
N LEU A 249 -8.63 -10.87 -4.26
CA LEU A 249 -8.13 -9.75 -3.46
C LEU A 249 -8.61 -9.87 -2.01
N ALA A 250 -7.66 -9.76 -1.07
CA ALA A 250 -7.96 -9.55 0.34
C ALA A 250 -8.29 -8.06 0.60
N ILE A 251 -9.48 -7.63 0.17
CA ILE A 251 -9.94 -6.25 0.29
C ILE A 251 -10.17 -5.91 1.76
N VAL A 252 -9.59 -4.81 2.22
CA VAL A 252 -9.76 -4.29 3.58
C VAL A 252 -10.94 -3.33 3.61
N ASP A 253 -11.81 -3.48 4.60
CA ASP A 253 -12.90 -2.56 4.86
C ASP A 253 -12.36 -1.26 5.47
N ILE A 254 -12.55 -0.14 4.76
CA ILE A 254 -12.11 1.18 5.22
C ILE A 254 -13.22 1.90 6.00
N ASP A 255 -14.47 1.42 5.94
CA ASP A 255 -15.62 2.02 6.64
C ASP A 255 -15.63 1.76 8.16
N LEU A 256 -14.51 1.30 8.72
CA LEU A 256 -14.40 1.05 10.16
C LEU A 256 -14.41 2.37 10.93
N ALA A 257 -15.14 2.39 12.04
CA ALA A 257 -15.15 3.54 12.95
C ALA A 257 -13.72 3.85 13.42
N PRO A 258 -13.32 5.13 13.47
CA PRO A 258 -11.97 5.48 13.83
C PRO A 258 -11.64 5.01 15.24
N LYS A 259 -10.49 4.36 15.37
CA LYS A 259 -10.03 3.83 16.66
C LYS A 259 -9.48 4.93 17.56
N ILE A 260 -8.87 5.91 16.91
CA ILE A 260 -8.26 7.07 17.53
C ILE A 260 -9.25 8.23 17.45
N VAL A 261 -9.54 8.85 18.58
CA VAL A 261 -10.44 9.99 18.70
C VAL A 261 -9.66 11.24 19.08
N ASP A 262 -10.07 12.37 18.52
CA ASP A 262 -9.31 13.64 18.64
C ASP A 262 -9.45 14.29 20.02
N GLN A 263 -10.45 13.90 20.81
CA GLN A 263 -10.73 14.49 22.12
C GLN A 263 -10.65 13.44 23.23
N PRO A 264 -10.12 13.81 24.42
CA PRO A 264 -10.14 12.95 25.59
C PRO A 264 -11.56 12.53 25.95
N GLN A 265 -11.76 11.26 26.35
CA GLN A 265 -13.06 10.73 26.78
C GLN A 265 -12.96 10.16 28.20
N PRO A 266 -14.10 9.90 28.89
CA PRO A 266 -14.08 9.20 30.17
C PRO A 266 -13.35 7.85 30.07
N GLY A 267 -12.28 7.69 30.84
CA GLY A 267 -11.45 6.49 30.87
C GLY A 267 -10.08 6.74 31.52
N PRO A 268 -9.27 5.69 31.78
CA PRO A 268 -7.94 5.84 32.35
C PRO A 268 -7.06 6.82 31.58
N THR A 269 -6.32 7.66 32.31
CA THR A 269 -5.28 8.52 31.75
C THR A 269 -3.92 7.94 32.09
N ILE A 270 -3.12 7.66 31.06
CA ILE A 270 -1.83 7.01 31.18
C ILE A 270 -0.77 7.90 30.54
N PHE A 271 0.29 8.14 31.29
CA PHE A 271 1.44 8.91 30.85
C PHE A 271 2.53 7.96 30.39
N THR A 272 3.04 8.18 29.18
CA THR A 272 4.11 7.37 28.58
C THR A 272 5.39 8.16 28.50
N ASP A 273 6.51 7.52 28.80
CA ASP A 273 7.86 8.09 28.65
C ASP A 273 8.85 6.98 28.27
N ALA A 274 9.95 7.36 27.64
CA ALA A 274 11.02 6.48 27.23
C ALA A 274 12.38 7.11 27.47
N SER A 275 13.31 6.29 27.98
CA SER A 275 14.69 6.69 28.26
C SER A 275 15.64 5.89 27.40
N SER A 276 16.40 6.60 26.56
CA SER A 276 17.48 6.02 25.76
C SER A 276 18.66 5.56 26.62
N LEU A 277 18.93 6.26 27.73
CA LEU A 277 20.03 5.98 28.64
C LEU A 277 19.84 4.64 29.38
N THR A 278 18.61 4.36 29.79
CA THR A 278 18.26 3.13 30.50
C THR A 278 17.58 2.10 29.60
N SER A 279 17.50 2.39 28.30
CA SER A 279 16.78 1.59 27.29
C SER A 279 15.39 1.15 27.75
N THR A 280 14.67 2.04 28.44
CA THR A 280 13.43 1.72 29.17
C THR A 280 12.26 2.46 28.56
N ALA A 281 11.15 1.75 28.35
CA ALA A 281 9.85 2.31 28.05
C ALA A 281 8.93 2.12 29.25
N ALA A 282 8.18 3.15 29.64
CA ALA A 282 7.35 3.11 30.83
C ALA A 282 5.99 3.77 30.60
N ALA A 283 4.98 3.23 31.29
CA ALA A 283 3.64 3.75 31.34
C ALA A 283 3.22 3.90 32.82
N VAL A 284 2.72 5.09 33.16
CA VAL A 284 2.38 5.49 34.52
C VAL A 284 0.93 5.96 34.54
N TRP A 285 0.14 5.47 35.49
CA TRP A 285 -1.26 5.87 35.64
C TRP A 285 -1.64 5.96 37.11
N GLN A 286 -2.75 6.64 37.40
CA GLN A 286 -3.27 6.75 38.75
C GLN A 286 -4.41 5.76 38.96
N SER A 287 -4.35 5.00 40.06
CA SER A 287 -5.43 4.12 40.52
C SER A 287 -5.80 4.51 41.96
N GLY A 288 -6.96 5.15 42.12
CA GLY A 288 -7.34 5.79 43.38
C GLY A 288 -6.36 6.92 43.75
N GLU A 289 -5.79 6.86 44.96
CA GLU A 289 -4.79 7.84 45.43
C GLU A 289 -3.33 7.42 45.14
N GLN A 290 -3.11 6.26 44.50
CA GLN A 290 -1.78 5.71 44.27
C GLN A 290 -1.37 5.76 42.79
N TRP A 291 -0.11 6.11 42.57
CA TRP A 291 0.53 6.02 41.25
C TRP A 291 1.03 4.60 40.99
N GLN A 292 0.65 4.06 39.85
CA GLN A 292 1.08 2.75 39.34
C GLN A 292 2.03 2.96 38.16
N CYS A 293 2.96 2.02 37.97
CA CYS A 293 3.96 2.10 36.90
C CYS A 293 4.26 0.70 36.36
N ILE A 294 4.22 0.56 35.04
CA ILE A 294 4.76 -0.59 34.31
C ILE A 294 5.91 -0.12 33.43
N LYS A 295 6.96 -0.94 33.34
CA LYS A 295 8.12 -0.65 32.49
C LYS A 295 8.63 -1.90 31.82
N THR A 296 9.21 -1.72 30.65
CA THR A 296 9.99 -2.73 29.94
C THR A 296 11.34 -2.15 29.57
N THR A 297 12.37 -3.00 29.50
CA THR A 297 13.71 -2.60 29.15
C THR A 297 14.18 -3.46 27.99
N ASP A 298 14.56 -2.83 26.89
CA ASP A 298 15.10 -3.51 25.73
C ASP A 298 16.23 -2.66 25.10
N PRO A 299 17.50 -3.08 25.28
CA PRO A 299 18.66 -2.35 24.75
C PRO A 299 18.77 -2.39 23.22
N MET A 300 18.00 -3.24 22.53
CA MET A 300 18.00 -3.34 21.09
C MET A 300 17.10 -2.30 20.42
N LEU A 301 16.22 -1.64 21.18
CA LEU A 301 15.28 -0.66 20.65
C LEU A 301 15.89 0.75 20.62
N SER A 302 15.65 1.44 19.50
CA SER A 302 15.89 2.88 19.41
C SER A 302 14.92 3.67 20.30
N VAL A 303 15.22 4.95 20.55
CA VAL A 303 14.37 5.84 21.36
C VAL A 303 12.93 5.90 20.83
N GLN A 304 12.76 6.04 19.51
CA GLN A 304 11.43 6.07 18.89
C GLN A 304 10.68 4.74 19.04
N GLN A 305 11.40 3.61 19.05
CA GLN A 305 10.80 2.30 19.31
C GLN A 305 10.46 2.11 20.79
N LEU A 306 11.25 2.65 21.71
CA LEU A 306 10.94 2.66 23.14
C LEU A 306 9.70 3.53 23.43
N GLU A 307 9.62 4.72 22.84
CA GLU A 307 8.42 5.58 22.95
C GLU A 307 7.16 4.85 22.45
N ALA A 308 7.27 4.15 21.32
CA ALA A 308 6.18 3.32 20.82
C ALA A 308 5.89 2.11 21.72
N ALA A 309 6.92 1.47 22.28
CA ALA A 309 6.75 0.37 23.23
C ALA A 309 6.00 0.83 24.49
N ALA A 310 6.18 2.08 24.95
CA ALA A 310 5.42 2.63 26.07
C ALA A 310 3.91 2.74 25.74
N VAL A 311 3.57 3.12 24.51
CA VAL A 311 2.17 3.10 24.02
C VAL A 311 1.63 1.67 23.91
N VAL A 312 2.44 0.72 23.42
CA VAL A 312 2.08 -0.70 23.35
C VAL A 312 1.78 -1.26 24.75
N LEU A 313 2.64 -0.97 25.73
CA LEU A 313 2.41 -1.34 27.14
C LEU A 313 1.06 -0.79 27.63
N THR A 314 0.77 0.47 27.30
CA THR A 314 -0.47 1.14 27.71
C THR A 314 -1.71 0.44 27.17
N CYS A 315 -1.70 0.05 25.89
CA CYS A 315 -2.82 -0.68 25.27
C CYS A 315 -3.06 -2.06 25.91
N GLY A 316 -2.03 -2.66 26.53
CA GLY A 316 -2.15 -3.93 27.24
C GLY A 316 -2.82 -3.83 28.62
N LEU A 317 -2.94 -2.63 29.21
CA LEU A 317 -3.43 -2.45 30.59
C LEU A 317 -4.94 -2.55 30.72
N PHE A 318 -5.69 -1.81 29.89
CA PHE A 318 -7.15 -1.74 29.96
C PHE A 318 -7.75 -1.99 28.57
N PRO A 319 -7.78 -3.23 28.08
CA PRO A 319 -8.09 -3.53 26.68
C PRO A 319 -9.53 -3.19 26.27
N GLU A 320 -10.47 -3.09 27.22
CA GLU A 320 -11.88 -2.84 26.93
C GLU A 320 -12.29 -1.37 27.12
N GLU A 321 -11.50 -0.58 27.85
CA GLU A 321 -11.81 0.80 28.21
C GLU A 321 -11.29 1.81 27.17
N HIS A 322 -11.82 3.03 27.22
CA HIS A 322 -11.19 4.14 26.52
C HIS A 322 -9.86 4.53 27.19
N LEU A 323 -8.80 4.74 26.42
CA LEU A 323 -7.50 5.15 26.95
C LEU A 323 -7.16 6.59 26.53
N ASN A 324 -6.87 7.44 27.50
CA ASN A 324 -6.26 8.74 27.26
C ASN A 324 -4.74 8.63 27.43
N ILE A 325 -4.01 8.57 26.32
CA ILE A 325 -2.55 8.41 26.32
C ILE A 325 -1.89 9.78 26.23
N VAL A 326 -1.13 10.15 27.25
CA VAL A 326 -0.37 11.40 27.29
C VAL A 326 1.10 11.08 27.04
N THR A 327 1.67 11.62 25.97
CA THR A 327 3.05 11.37 25.57
C THR A 327 3.79 12.67 25.30
N ASP A 328 5.08 12.71 25.62
CA ASP A 328 5.97 13.81 25.23
C ASP A 328 6.69 13.58 23.90
N SER A 329 6.47 12.41 23.27
CA SER A 329 6.93 12.13 21.91
C SER A 329 5.96 12.67 20.87
N ILE A 330 6.32 13.80 20.25
CA ILE A 330 5.58 14.35 19.11
C ILE A 330 5.52 13.37 17.93
N PHE A 331 6.55 12.53 17.78
CA PHE A 331 6.63 11.54 16.71
C PHE A 331 5.57 10.45 16.89
N VAL A 332 5.52 9.82 18.06
CA VAL A 332 4.54 8.78 18.37
C VAL A 332 3.13 9.36 18.40
N ALA A 333 2.94 10.55 18.98
CA ALA A 333 1.63 11.21 18.99
C ALA A 333 1.07 11.42 17.58
N LYS A 334 1.86 12.01 16.67
CA LYS A 334 1.44 12.24 15.28
C LYS A 334 1.20 10.94 14.53
N LEU A 335 2.03 9.92 14.77
CA LEU A 335 1.88 8.62 14.11
C LEU A 335 0.60 7.90 14.56
N CYS A 336 0.30 7.87 15.87
CA CYS A 336 -0.95 7.33 16.38
C CYS A 336 -2.16 8.06 15.78
N LEU A 337 -2.15 9.39 15.76
CA LEU A 337 -3.24 10.19 15.15
C LEU A 337 -3.43 9.87 13.66
N ALA A 338 -2.34 9.69 12.91
CA ALA A 338 -2.41 9.27 11.51
C ALA A 338 -3.00 7.87 11.33
N MET A 339 -2.91 7.01 12.34
CA MET A 339 -3.40 5.62 12.36
C MET A 339 -4.85 5.50 12.88
N SER A 340 -5.68 6.51 12.59
CA SER A 340 -7.09 6.53 12.97
C SER A 340 -7.92 5.43 12.33
N GLY A 341 -7.49 4.89 11.19
CA GLY A 341 -8.13 3.79 10.48
C GLY A 341 -7.12 2.89 9.75
N PRO A 342 -7.60 1.87 9.02
CA PRO A 342 -6.74 0.93 8.31
C PRO A 342 -5.79 1.66 7.33
N GLY A 343 -4.56 1.18 7.23
CA GLY A 343 -3.56 1.78 6.35
C GLY A 343 -2.42 0.84 6.01
N VAL A 344 -1.45 1.37 5.27
CA VAL A 344 -0.23 0.65 4.88
C VAL A 344 0.87 1.00 5.86
N VAL A 345 1.35 -0.01 6.57
CA VAL A 345 2.44 0.09 7.53
C VAL A 345 3.77 -0.27 6.86
N VAL A 346 4.78 0.59 7.05
CA VAL A 346 6.12 0.42 6.47
C VAL A 346 7.23 0.38 7.53
N SER A 347 7.16 1.20 8.58
CA SER A 347 8.21 1.24 9.60
C SER A 347 7.96 0.27 10.75
N THR A 348 9.02 -0.17 11.43
CA THR A 348 8.92 -1.02 12.62
C THR A 348 8.08 -0.38 13.72
N VAL A 349 8.24 0.93 13.94
CA VAL A 349 7.44 1.66 14.93
C VAL A 349 5.95 1.63 14.60
N ALA A 350 5.60 1.87 13.33
CA ALA A 350 4.20 1.81 12.90
C ALA A 350 3.64 0.38 12.98
N MET A 351 4.46 -0.67 12.79
CA MET A 351 4.03 -2.06 13.00
C MET A 351 3.69 -2.33 14.47
N MET A 352 4.55 -1.91 15.39
CA MET A 352 4.33 -2.07 16.83
C MET A 352 3.02 -1.38 17.26
N LEU A 353 2.80 -0.16 16.77
CA LEU A 353 1.58 0.60 17.07
C LEU A 353 0.34 0.01 16.39
N GLU A 354 0.42 -0.45 15.14
CA GLU A 354 -0.73 -1.03 14.43
C GLU A 354 -1.29 -2.22 15.23
N GLU A 355 -0.42 -3.14 15.63
CA GLU A 355 -0.88 -4.32 16.37
C GLU A 355 -1.54 -3.94 17.70
N ALA A 356 -0.95 -3.03 18.46
CA ALA A 356 -1.48 -2.61 19.76
C ALA A 356 -2.79 -1.81 19.65
N LEU A 357 -2.82 -0.78 18.79
CA LEU A 357 -3.98 0.11 18.65
C LEU A 357 -5.20 -0.64 18.11
N PHE A 358 -5.01 -1.57 17.16
CA PHE A 358 -6.11 -2.35 16.59
C PHE A 358 -6.51 -3.57 17.43
N SER A 359 -5.67 -4.01 18.38
CA SER A 359 -6.03 -5.04 19.37
C SER A 359 -6.81 -4.50 20.57
N GLN A 360 -6.65 -3.20 20.89
CA GLN A 360 -7.51 -2.51 21.85
C GLN A 360 -8.98 -2.68 21.43
N LYS A 361 -9.93 -2.92 22.34
CA LYS A 361 -11.37 -2.94 22.04
C LYS A 361 -12.00 -1.56 22.24
N GLY A 362 -11.61 -0.82 23.28
CA GLY A 362 -12.00 0.58 23.49
C GLY A 362 -11.38 1.54 22.47
N THR A 363 -11.78 2.82 22.48
CA THR A 363 -11.15 3.88 21.68
C THR A 363 -9.94 4.47 22.38
N ILE A 364 -9.09 5.20 21.68
CA ILE A 364 -7.88 5.81 22.24
C ILE A 364 -7.86 7.29 21.87
N SER A 365 -7.54 8.17 22.82
CA SER A 365 -7.14 9.54 22.54
C SER A 365 -5.65 9.68 22.81
N VAL A 366 -4.94 10.45 21.97
CA VAL A 366 -3.50 10.68 22.14
C VAL A 366 -3.23 12.16 22.26
N ILE A 367 -2.63 12.53 23.40
CA ILE A 367 -2.38 13.91 23.80
C ILE A 367 -0.86 14.10 23.81
N HIS A 368 -0.38 15.00 22.95
CA HIS A 368 1.00 15.42 22.97
C HIS A 368 1.21 16.57 23.96
N VAL A 369 2.24 16.46 24.80
CA VAL A 369 2.69 17.52 25.69
C VAL A 369 4.17 17.80 25.46
N ASN A 370 4.59 19.06 25.55
CA ASN A 370 6.02 19.36 25.39
C ASN A 370 6.82 18.75 26.54
N SER A 371 7.96 18.15 26.20
CA SER A 371 8.93 17.69 27.19
C SER A 371 9.34 18.84 28.11
N HIS A 372 9.61 18.50 29.37
CA HIS A 372 10.02 19.45 30.44
C HIS A 372 8.98 20.52 30.83
N ASN A 373 7.72 20.41 30.41
CA ASN A 373 6.63 21.23 30.95
C ASN A 373 6.36 20.85 32.43
N PRO A 374 6.18 21.82 33.37
CA PRO A 374 5.88 21.54 34.77
C PRO A 374 4.68 20.61 35.01
N VAL A 375 3.71 20.56 34.09
CA VAL A 375 2.58 19.60 34.15
C VAL A 375 3.06 18.13 34.11
N PHE A 376 4.15 17.84 33.40
CA PHE A 376 4.74 16.50 33.27
C PHE A 376 5.79 16.22 34.36
N ASN A 377 6.39 17.25 34.97
CA ASN A 377 7.36 17.10 36.05
C ASN A 377 6.72 16.66 37.40
N PHE A 378 5.39 16.56 37.48
CA PHE A 378 4.67 15.94 38.60
C PHE A 378 4.62 14.41 38.52
N LEU A 379 4.96 13.81 37.38
CA LEU A 379 5.14 12.37 37.30
C LEU A 379 6.44 12.02 38.03
N PRO A 380 6.45 10.97 38.87
CA PRO A 380 7.64 10.60 39.61
C PRO A 380 8.70 10.08 38.64
N LYS A 381 9.55 10.97 38.11
CA LYS A 381 10.84 10.60 37.49
C LYS A 381 11.71 9.77 38.46
N SER A 382 11.40 9.87 39.76
CA SER A 382 11.93 9.02 40.83
C SER A 382 11.50 7.54 40.78
N ALA A 383 10.46 7.18 40.01
CA ALA A 383 10.08 5.78 39.76
C ALA A 383 10.89 5.14 38.62
N MET A 384 11.43 5.96 37.70
CA MET A 384 12.29 5.49 36.60
C MET A 384 13.77 5.41 36.99
N THR A 385 14.17 6.05 38.09
CA THR A 385 15.53 6.00 38.64
C THR A 385 15.48 5.67 40.12
N LYS A 386 15.62 4.40 40.50
CA LYS A 386 16.10 3.98 41.84
C LYS A 386 16.44 2.49 41.89
N GLN A 387 17.72 2.19 41.69
CA GLN A 387 18.41 1.15 42.46
C GLN A 387 19.44 1.86 43.34
N THR A 388 19.10 2.09 44.61
CA THR A 388 20.06 2.13 45.72
C THR A 388 19.28 2.07 47.05
N PRO A 389 19.62 1.17 47.97
CA PRO A 389 18.90 1.02 49.24
C PRO A 389 19.22 2.17 50.20
N PRO A 390 18.37 2.43 51.21
CA PRO A 390 18.62 3.48 52.18
C PRO A 390 19.79 3.08 53.08
N GLN A 391 20.89 3.85 53.05
CA GLN A 391 21.81 3.89 54.18
C GLN A 391 21.03 4.45 55.37
N ARG A 392 20.87 3.63 56.42
CA ARG A 392 20.45 4.11 57.72
C ARG A 392 21.63 4.84 58.35
N ASP A 393 21.48 6.15 58.52
CA ASP A 393 22.22 6.87 59.54
C ASP A 393 21.70 6.43 60.90
N CYS A 394 22.47 5.57 61.59
CA CYS A 394 22.38 5.43 63.04
C CYS A 394 23.49 6.29 63.64
N GLY A 395 23.13 7.48 64.12
CA GLY A 395 23.94 8.22 65.07
C GLY A 395 23.70 7.70 66.48
N CYS A 396 24.73 7.13 67.09
CA CYS A 396 25.19 7.28 68.48
C CYS A 396 26.53 6.56 68.61
#